data_AF-A0A1F6YC17-F1
#
_entry.id   AF-A0A1F6YC17-F1
#
_cell.length_a   1.000
_cell.length_b   1.000
_cell.length_c   1.000
_cell.angle_alpha   90.00
_cell.angle_beta   90.00
_cell.angle_gamma   90.00
#
_symmetry.space_group_name_H-M   'P 1'
#
loop_
_entity.id
_entity.type
_entity.pdbx_description
1 polymer ?
#
loop_
_entity_poly.entity_id
_entity_poly.type
_entity_poly.pdbx_seq_one_letter_code
_entity_poly.pdbx_strand_id
1 'polypeptide(L)'
;MFYDKKNRGISIIGLLLLGVLVIVVLGYFGVSLREVSQNPDVKDNLNYVEEESTGFWNTYLKRPASYLWNDVWVTLFWRPFIDNMQRIRDKLPTDIELNSPGVNI
;
A
#
# COMPACT_ATOMS: atom_id res chain seq x y z
N MET A 1 -42.29 -6.93 -0.61
CA MET A 1 -41.04 -6.59 0.09
C MET A 1 -39.91 -7.33 -0.62
N PHE A 2 -39.16 -6.66 -1.49
CA PHE A 2 -38.09 -7.28 -2.28
C PHE A 2 -36.83 -7.36 -1.40
N TYR A 3 -36.36 -8.58 -1.14
CA TYR A 3 -35.09 -8.81 -0.45
C TYR A 3 -33.97 -8.54 -1.46
N ASP A 4 -33.30 -7.40 -1.35
CA ASP A 4 -32.10 -7.11 -2.12
C ASP A 4 -30.95 -7.96 -1.58
N LYS A 5 -30.64 -9.06 -2.27
CA LYS A 5 -29.49 -9.91 -1.95
C LYS A 5 -28.23 -9.17 -2.38
N LYS A 6 -27.70 -8.33 -1.49
CA LYS A 6 -26.41 -7.65 -1.67
C LYS A 6 -25.31 -8.71 -1.81
N ASN A 7 -24.97 -9.05 -3.06
CA ASN A 7 -23.81 -9.86 -3.40
C ASN A 7 -22.56 -9.07 -3.00
N ARG A 8 -22.11 -9.24 -1.75
CA ARG A 8 -20.82 -8.73 -1.30
C ARG A 8 -19.76 -9.60 -1.97
N GLY A 9 -19.34 -9.21 -3.17
CA GLY A 9 -18.17 -9.78 -3.82
C GLY A 9 -16.97 -9.70 -2.89
N ILE A 10 -16.04 -10.65 -3.02
CA ILE A 10 -14.83 -10.66 -2.21
C ILE A 10 -14.07 -9.36 -2.51
N SER A 11 -13.81 -8.55 -1.47
CA SER A 11 -13.03 -7.32 -1.61
C SER A 11 -11.60 -7.68 -2.06
N ILE A 12 -11.03 -6.90 -2.98
CA ILE A 12 -9.64 -7.05 -3.45
C ILE A 12 -8.67 -7.09 -2.24
N ILE A 13 -8.93 -6.25 -1.23
CA ILE A 13 -8.16 -6.21 0.02
C ILE A 13 -8.31 -7.53 0.79
N GLY A 14 -9.52 -8.08 0.83
CA GLY A 14 -9.78 -9.38 1.46
C GLY A 14 -9.07 -10.53 0.74
N LEU A 15 -8.98 -10.47 -0.59
CA LEU A 15 -8.26 -11.47 -1.39
C LEU A 15 -6.74 -11.39 -1.16
N LEU A 16 -6.18 -10.19 -1.07
CA LEU A 16 -4.76 -9.99 -0.74
C LEU A 16 -4.41 -10.49 0.66
N LEU A 17 -5.25 -10.17 1.66
CA LEU A 17 -5.09 -10.67 3.03
C LEU A 17 -5.19 -12.19 3.08
N LEU A 18 -6.12 -12.79 2.33
CA LEU A 18 -6.24 -14.23 2.20
C LEU A 18 -4.97 -14.86 1.59
N GLY A 19 -4.39 -14.23 0.56
CA GLY A 19 -3.13 -14.68 -0.05
C GLY A 19 -1.96 -14.68 0.95
N VAL A 20 -1.83 -13.61 1.73
CA VAL A 20 -0.82 -13.53 2.80
C VAL A 20 -1.05 -14.63 3.85
N LEU A 21 -2.31 -14.86 4.25
CA LEU A 21 -2.65 -15.91 5.22
C LEU A 21 -2.26 -17.30 4.70
N VAL A 22 -2.55 -17.60 3.42
CA VAL A 22 -2.17 -18.87 2.80
C VAL A 22 -0.65 -19.06 2.79
N ILE A 23 0.12 -18.01 2.45
CA ILE A 23 1.59 -18.04 2.49
C ILE A 23 2.11 -18.36 3.90
N VAL A 24 1.53 -17.74 4.92
CA VAL A 24 1.89 -17.99 6.33
C VAL A 24 1.58 -19.43 6.74
N VAL A 25 0.41 -19.94 6.37
CA VAL A 25 0.00 -21.32 6.67
C VAL A 25 0.92 -22.33 5.97
N LEU A 26 1.27 -22.11 4.70
CA LEU A 26 2.21 -22.97 3.98
C LEU A 26 3.60 -22.96 4.63
N GLY A 27 4.09 -21.79 5.04
CA GLY A 27 5.34 -21.66 5.78
C GLY A 27 5.32 -22.40 7.12
N TYR A 28 4.19 -22.38 7.85
CA TYR A 28 4.02 -23.14 9.09
C TYR A 28 4.12 -24.66 8.89
N PHE A 29 3.60 -25.17 7.76
CA PHE A 29 3.73 -26.59 7.39
C PHE A 29 5.09 -26.96 6.78
N GLY A 30 6.05 -26.03 6.75
CA GLY A 30 7.39 -26.28 6.21
C GLY A 30 7.47 -26.28 4.69
N VAL A 31 6.43 -25.80 3.99
CA VAL A 31 6.46 -25.67 2.53
C VAL A 31 7.32 -24.46 2.16
N SER A 32 8.45 -24.73 1.52
CA SER A 32 9.34 -23.70 0.99
C SER A 32 8.79 -23.15 -0.32
N LEU A 33 8.17 -21.98 -0.29
CA LEU A 33 7.72 -21.29 -1.50
C LEU A 33 8.87 -21.02 -2.48
N ARG A 34 10.10 -20.88 -1.97
CA ARG A 34 11.31 -20.74 -2.79
C ARG A 34 11.57 -22.00 -3.60
N GLU A 35 11.50 -23.18 -2.99
CA GLU A 35 11.68 -24.45 -3.70
C GLU A 35 10.56 -24.70 -4.72
N VAL A 36 9.31 -24.38 -4.35
CA VAL A 36 8.16 -24.45 -5.27
C VAL A 36 8.37 -23.53 -6.47
N SER A 37 8.85 -22.30 -6.26
CA SER A 37 9.14 -21.36 -7.36
C SER A 37 10.33 -21.76 -8.24
N GLN A 38 11.18 -22.69 -7.78
CA GLN A 38 12.33 -23.17 -8.53
C GLN A 38 12.01 -24.38 -9.43
N ASN A 39 10.84 -25.00 -9.25
CA ASN A 39 10.36 -26.04 -10.18
C ASN A 39 10.27 -25.43 -11.59
N PRO A 40 10.80 -26.09 -12.65
CA PRO A 40 10.86 -25.54 -14.00
C PRO A 40 9.49 -25.14 -14.57
N ASP A 41 8.45 -25.95 -14.32
CA ASP A 41 7.09 -25.68 -14.81
C ASP A 41 6.46 -24.47 -14.08
N VAL A 42 6.71 -24.37 -12.77
CA VAL A 42 6.22 -23.24 -11.96
C VAL A 42 6.98 -21.97 -12.31
N LYS A 43 8.30 -22.06 -12.50
CA LYS A 43 9.18 -20.96 -12.85
C LYS A 43 8.82 -20.36 -14.22
N ASP A 44 8.54 -21.21 -15.21
CA ASP A 44 8.17 -20.74 -16.55
C ASP A 44 6.83 -19.97 -16.52
N ASN A 45 5.82 -20.50 -15.83
CA ASN A 45 4.53 -19.82 -15.64
C ASN A 45 4.65 -18.52 -14.82
N LEU A 46 5.48 -18.52 -13.76
CA LEU A 46 5.73 -17.33 -12.96
C LEU A 46 6.45 -16.25 -13.78
N ASN A 47 7.44 -16.62 -14.58
CA ASN A 47 8.14 -15.67 -15.45
C ASN A 47 7.18 -15.02 -16.46
N TYR A 48 6.30 -15.81 -17.09
CA TYR A 48 5.29 -15.26 -18.01
C TYR A 48 4.39 -14.22 -17.33
N VAL A 49 3.86 -14.55 -16.15
CA VAL A 49 3.01 -13.64 -15.38
C VAL A 49 3.80 -12.45 -14.82
N GLU A 50 5.05 -12.64 -14.43
CA GLU A 50 5.94 -11.58 -13.96
C GLU A 50 6.22 -10.57 -15.08
N GLU A 51 6.52 -11.01 -16.29
CA GLU A 51 6.75 -10.12 -17.43
C GLU A 51 5.50 -9.29 -17.76
N GLU A 52 4.32 -9.90 -17.81
CA GLU A 52 3.06 -9.18 -18.07
C GLU A 52 2.72 -8.21 -16.93
N SER A 53 2.83 -8.66 -15.68
CA SER A 53 2.48 -7.85 -14.51
C SER A 53 3.46 -6.70 -14.28
N THR A 54 4.76 -6.92 -14.48
CA THR A 54 5.78 -5.86 -14.42
C THR A 54 5.62 -4.89 -15.57
N GLY A 55 5.30 -5.36 -16.78
CA GLY A 55 4.97 -4.53 -17.92
C GLY A 55 3.77 -3.62 -17.64
N PHE A 56 2.68 -4.19 -17.13
CA PHE A 56 1.47 -3.45 -16.76
C PHE A 56 1.73 -2.44 -15.64
N TRP A 57 2.45 -2.85 -14.58
CA TRP A 57 2.85 -1.97 -13.50
C TRP A 57 3.67 -0.79 -14.03
N ASN A 58 4.73 -1.06 -14.78
CA ASN A 58 5.63 -0.02 -15.28
C ASN A 58 4.95 0.94 -16.25
N THR A 59 4.03 0.43 -17.08
CA THR A 59 3.36 1.22 -18.12
C THR A 59 2.19 2.04 -17.58
N TYR A 60 1.35 1.44 -16.73
CA TYR A 60 0.06 2.03 -16.36
C TYR A 60 -0.01 2.49 -14.91
N LEU A 61 0.57 1.74 -13.98
CA LEU A 61 0.34 1.98 -12.54
C LEU A 61 1.46 2.74 -11.86
N LYS A 62 2.70 2.57 -12.31
CA LYS A 62 3.89 3.13 -11.65
C LYS A 62 3.80 4.63 -11.50
N ARG A 63 3.45 5.34 -12.59
CA ARG A 63 3.35 6.80 -12.58
C ARG A 63 2.23 7.33 -11.65
N PRO A 64 0.96 6.90 -11.78
CA PRO A 64 -0.10 7.37 -10.89
C PRO A 64 0.14 6.93 -9.43
N ALA A 65 0.64 5.72 -9.19
CA ALA A 65 0.98 5.27 -7.84
C ALA A 65 2.10 6.11 -7.22
N SER A 66 3.15 6.42 -7.99
CA SER A 66 4.25 7.26 -7.52
C SER A 66 3.81 8.69 -7.24
N TYR A 67 2.89 9.25 -8.05
CA TYR A 67 2.31 10.57 -7.82
C TYR A 67 1.49 10.58 -6.52
N LEU A 68 0.56 9.64 -6.36
CA LEU A 68 -0.26 9.53 -5.15
C LEU A 68 0.60 9.31 -3.90
N TRP A 69 1.64 8.51 -4.01
CA TRP A 69 2.52 8.25 -2.87
C TRP A 69 3.42 9.45 -2.55
N ASN A 70 4.20 9.94 -3.52
CA ASN A 70 5.23 10.94 -3.25
C ASN A 70 4.63 12.36 -3.15
N ASP A 71 3.78 12.72 -4.09
CA ASP A 71 3.32 14.11 -4.23
C ASP A 71 2.09 14.37 -3.37
N VAL A 72 1.19 13.39 -3.25
CA VAL A 72 -0.01 13.56 -2.41
C VAL A 72 0.28 13.14 -0.98
N TRP A 73 0.57 11.87 -0.74
CA TRP A 73 0.69 11.37 0.63
C TRP A 73 1.94 11.89 1.34
N VAL A 74 3.14 11.66 0.78
CA VAL A 74 4.39 12.03 1.43
C VAL A 74 4.53 13.54 1.53
N THR A 75 4.26 14.27 0.45
CA THR A 75 4.50 15.72 0.41
C THR A 75 3.40 16.53 1.11
N LEU A 76 2.12 16.25 0.86
CA LEU A 76 1.04 17.06 1.47
C LEU A 76 0.72 16.67 2.90
N PHE A 77 0.93 15.41 3.29
CA PHE A 77 0.55 14.92 4.60
C PHE A 77 1.74 14.52 5.47
N TRP A 78 2.53 13.54 5.03
CA TRP A 78 3.51 12.87 5.90
C TRP A 78 4.65 13.80 6.34
N ARG A 79 5.23 14.57 5.41
CA ARG A 79 6.32 15.51 5.71
C ARG A 79 5.87 16.61 6.68
N PRO A 80 4.79 17.39 6.40
CA PRO A 80 4.29 18.38 7.36
C PRO A 80 3.96 17.76 8.72
N PHE A 81 3.37 16.57 8.75
CA PHE A 81 3.04 15.89 10.00
C PHE A 81 4.30 15.62 10.84
N ILE A 82 5.32 15.00 10.26
CA ILE A 82 6.56 14.68 10.98
C ILE A 82 7.31 15.95 11.41
N ASP A 83 7.37 16.97 10.55
CA ASP A 83 8.05 18.23 10.88
C ASP A 83 7.38 18.94 12.07
N ASN A 84 6.04 18.98 12.09
CA ASN A 84 5.30 19.54 13.21
C ASN A 84 5.46 18.70 14.50
N MET A 85 5.50 17.37 14.40
CA MET A 85 5.79 16.50 15.54
C MET A 85 7.19 16.75 16.12
N GLN A 86 8.19 16.98 15.29
CA GLN A 86 9.53 17.35 15.75
C GLN A 86 9.55 18.72 16.43
N ARG A 87 8.85 19.71 15.87
CA ARG A 87 8.72 21.04 16.48
C ARG A 87 8.06 20.99 17.86
N ILE A 88 6.99 20.21 18.02
CA ILE A 88 6.33 20.00 19.32
C ILE A 88 7.31 19.40 20.33
N ARG A 89 8.07 18.37 19.93
CA ARG A 89 9.10 17.77 20.79
C ARG A 89 10.14 18.80 21.22
N ASP A 90 10.54 19.68 20.31
CA ASP A 90 11.60 20.67 20.51
C ASP A 90 11.05 22.00 21.09
N LYS A 91 9.76 22.05 21.47
CA LYS A 91 9.03 23.22 22.00
C LYS A 91 9.06 24.45 21.08
N LEU A 92 9.11 24.21 19.77
CA LEU A 92 9.03 25.24 18.74
C LEU A 92 7.59 25.38 18.24
N PRO A 93 7.17 26.59 17.82
CA PRO A 93 5.85 26.79 17.26
C PRO A 93 5.66 25.98 15.97
N THR A 94 4.49 25.38 15.84
CA THR A 94 4.06 24.61 14.66
C THR A 94 3.76 25.54 13.49
N ASP A 95 3.68 24.98 12.28
CA ASP A 95 3.32 25.77 11.09
C ASP A 95 1.90 26.33 11.19
N ILE A 96 1.00 25.68 11.93
CA ILE A 96 -0.34 26.19 12.20
C ILE A 96 -0.28 27.42 13.11
N GLU A 97 0.54 27.40 14.16
CA GLU A 97 0.71 28.53 15.06
C GLU A 97 1.39 29.73 14.37
N LEU A 98 2.36 29.48 13.49
CA LEU A 98 3.03 30.53 12.72
C LEU A 98 2.13 31.20 11.67
N ASN A 99 1.23 30.43 11.05
CA ASN A 99 0.38 30.90 9.96
C ASN A 99 -1.05 31.24 10.41
N SER A 100 -1.36 31.10 11.69
CA SER A 100 -2.66 31.51 12.23
C SER A 100 -2.79 33.04 12.17
N PRO A 101 -3.89 33.60 11.64
CA PRO A 101 -4.12 35.03 11.72
C PRO A 101 -4.14 35.42 13.20
N GLY A 102 -3.26 36.37 13.57
CA GLY A 102 -3.22 36.90 14.92
C GLY A 102 -4.56 37.58 15.23
N VAL A 103 -5.31 37.02 16.17
CA VAL A 103 -6.47 37.71 16.74
C VAL A 103 -5.91 38.83 17.62
N ASN A 104 -5.88 40.06 17.09
CA ASN A 104 -5.68 41.25 17.92
C ASN A 104 -6.91 41.39 18.82
N ILE A 105 -6.80 40.91 20.06
CA ILE A 105 -7.70 41.23 21.18
C ILE A 105 -7.10 42.37 22.00
#